data_AF-A0A955A839-F1
#
_entry.id   AF-A0A955A839-F1
#
_cell.length_a   1.000
_cell.length_b   1.000
_cell.length_c   1.000
_cell.angle_alpha   90.00
_cell.angle_beta   90.00
_cell.angle_gamma   90.00
#
_symmetry.space_group_name_H-M   'P 1'
#
loop_
_entity.id
_entity.type
_entity.pdbx_description
1 polymer ?
#
loop_
_entity_poly.entity_id
_entity_poly.type
_entity_poly.pdbx_seq_one_letter_code
_entity_poly.pdbx_strand_id
1 'polypeptide(L)'
;MSQQLISRNSDLKRLRDEGYNVSIRGGFLVVDRVPYVRKRGQVAYGTLVSELTLQGDKTAPPGTHVVHFAGEYPCDHEGRPLEKIRHQSQARGICDGLSVSHSFSSKPAGGYADHYEKMATYAAILAKPAAMIDATVTATPFPVVAEDPNTSVFRYVDTASSRAGISDINERLASDRVGIVGLGGTGSYILDLVAKTPV
;
A
#
# COMPACT_ATOMS: atom_id res chain seq x y z
N MET A 1 9.04 2.41 10.77
CA MET A 1 9.34 0.98 10.48
C MET A 1 8.62 0.42 9.25
N SER A 2 7.28 0.51 9.14
CA SER A 2 6.54 -0.01 7.96
C SER A 2 7.02 0.58 6.62
N GLN A 3 7.35 1.87 6.57
CA GLN A 3 7.78 2.52 5.33
C GLN A 3 9.16 2.04 4.83
N GLN A 4 10.11 1.80 5.74
CA GLN A 4 11.42 1.24 5.38
C GLN A 4 11.28 -0.19 4.82
N LEU A 5 10.40 -1.01 5.41
CA LEU A 5 10.10 -2.35 4.88
C LEU A 5 9.51 -2.28 3.47
N ILE A 6 8.56 -1.37 3.21
CA ILE A 6 7.99 -1.21 1.86
C ILE A 6 9.07 -0.75 0.86
N SER A 7 9.92 0.22 1.23
CA SER A 7 10.94 0.75 0.33
C SER A 7 12.08 -0.22 0.04
N ARG A 8 12.45 -1.08 0.99
CA ARG A 8 13.55 -2.05 0.86
C ARG A 8 13.17 -3.34 0.14
N ASN A 9 11.89 -3.61 -0.01
CA ASN A 9 11.37 -4.82 -0.64
C ASN A 9 10.75 -4.49 -2.00
N SER A 10 11.32 -5.05 -3.07
CA SER A 10 10.96 -4.68 -4.45
C SER A 10 9.50 -4.96 -4.80
N ASP A 11 8.91 -6.03 -4.25
CA ASP A 11 7.51 -6.39 -4.44
C ASP A 11 6.57 -5.39 -3.75
N LEU A 12 6.84 -5.05 -2.49
CA LEU A 12 6.05 -4.07 -1.74
C LEU A 12 6.21 -2.66 -2.33
N LYS A 13 7.44 -2.28 -2.68
CA LYS A 13 7.75 -1.02 -3.36
C LYS A 13 6.98 -0.92 -4.66
N ARG A 14 6.95 -1.99 -5.45
CA ARG A 14 6.22 -2.03 -6.72
C ARG A 14 4.72 -1.78 -6.54
N LEU A 15 4.07 -2.40 -5.54
CA LEU A 15 2.66 -2.09 -5.24
C LEU A 15 2.48 -0.59 -4.97
N ARG A 16 3.35 0.02 -4.16
CA ARG A 16 3.26 1.45 -3.88
C ARG A 16 3.50 2.31 -5.13
N ASP A 17 4.53 1.97 -5.92
CA ASP A 17 4.93 2.73 -7.10
C ASP A 17 3.88 2.64 -8.24
N GLU A 18 3.13 1.52 -8.31
CA GLU A 18 1.98 1.36 -9.21
C GLU A 18 0.70 2.03 -8.70
N GLY A 19 0.74 2.66 -7.51
CA GLY A 19 -0.33 3.51 -6.99
C GLY A 19 -1.31 2.83 -6.04
N TYR A 20 -1.04 1.62 -5.58
CA TYR A 20 -1.87 0.96 -4.56
C TYR A 20 -1.73 1.66 -3.21
N ASN A 21 -2.82 1.70 -2.42
CA ASN A 21 -2.79 2.24 -1.07
C ASN A 21 -2.28 1.20 -0.06
N VAL A 22 -0.96 1.06 0.01
CA VAL A 22 -0.28 0.02 0.78
C VAL A 22 0.15 0.50 2.16
N SER A 23 -0.11 -0.30 3.18
CA SER A 23 0.47 -0.14 4.52
C SER A 23 0.82 -1.49 5.15
N ILE A 24 1.70 -1.50 6.16
CA ILE A 24 1.96 -2.68 6.98
C ILE A 24 1.44 -2.41 8.39
N ARG A 25 0.56 -3.28 8.90
CA ARG A 25 -0.06 -3.16 10.23
C ARG A 25 -0.01 -4.50 10.95
N GLY A 26 0.56 -4.54 12.15
CA GLY A 26 0.61 -5.77 12.98
C GLY A 26 1.17 -7.02 12.27
N GLY A 27 2.11 -6.88 11.32
CA GLY A 27 2.63 -8.01 10.53
C GLY A 27 1.78 -8.41 9.32
N PHE A 28 0.80 -7.59 8.94
CA PHE A 28 -0.04 -7.78 7.77
C PHE A 28 0.25 -6.74 6.71
N LEU A 29 0.26 -7.18 5.45
CA LEU A 29 0.22 -6.33 4.27
C LEU A 29 -1.23 -5.93 3.99
N VAL A 30 -1.49 -4.63 4.00
CA VAL A 30 -2.82 -4.06 3.85
C VAL A 30 -2.87 -3.22 2.57
N VAL A 31 -3.83 -3.49 1.70
CA VAL A 31 -4.15 -2.67 0.53
C VAL A 31 -5.55 -2.10 0.71
N ASP A 32 -5.63 -0.80 0.92
CA ASP A 32 -6.87 -0.09 1.19
C ASP A 32 -7.48 0.53 -0.07
N ARG A 33 -8.75 0.95 0.02
CA ARG A 33 -9.50 1.57 -1.08
C ARG A 33 -9.55 0.72 -2.36
N VAL A 34 -9.70 -0.60 -2.21
CA VAL A 34 -9.92 -1.50 -3.34
C VAL A 34 -11.39 -1.43 -3.76
N PRO A 35 -11.71 -0.98 -4.99
CA PRO A 35 -13.09 -0.95 -5.46
C PRO A 35 -13.61 -2.38 -5.64
N TYR A 36 -14.87 -2.59 -5.28
CA TYR A 36 -15.59 -3.85 -5.47
C TYR A 36 -17.08 -3.58 -5.62
N VAL A 37 -17.85 -4.57 -6.08
CA VAL A 37 -19.31 -4.46 -6.18
C VAL A 37 -19.95 -5.15 -4.99
N ARG A 38 -20.89 -4.50 -4.31
CA ARG A 38 -21.71 -5.12 -3.25
C ARG A 38 -23.01 -5.71 -3.81
N LYS A 39 -23.74 -6.49 -3.00
CA LYS A 39 -24.98 -7.22 -3.38
C LYS A 39 -26.04 -6.39 -4.12
N ARG A 40 -26.06 -5.06 -3.93
CA ARG A 40 -26.99 -4.14 -4.62
C ARG A 40 -26.53 -3.72 -6.03
N GLY A 41 -25.45 -4.31 -6.58
CA GLY A 41 -24.89 -3.87 -7.86
C GLY A 41 -24.30 -2.46 -7.78
N GLN A 42 -23.76 -2.09 -6.62
CA GLN A 42 -23.21 -0.75 -6.37
C GLN A 42 -21.71 -0.87 -6.08
N VAL A 43 -20.94 0.10 -6.56
CA VAL A 43 -19.51 0.18 -6.25
C VAL A 43 -19.32 0.63 -4.80
N ALA A 44 -18.45 -0.06 -4.09
CA ALA A 44 -17.99 0.27 -2.75
C ALA A 44 -16.46 0.08 -2.69
N TYR A 45 -15.84 0.50 -1.59
CA TYR A 45 -14.41 0.35 -1.36
C TYR A 45 -14.18 -0.50 -0.12
N GLY A 46 -13.28 -1.47 -0.24
CA GLY A 46 -12.90 -2.35 0.85
C GLY A 46 -11.39 -2.44 0.99
N THR A 47 -10.96 -3.23 1.96
CA THR A 47 -9.55 -3.39 2.30
C THR A 47 -9.15 -4.86 2.15
N LEU A 48 -8.12 -5.12 1.35
CA LEU A 48 -7.47 -6.43 1.26
C LEU A 48 -6.37 -6.54 2.30
N VAL A 49 -6.31 -7.67 2.98
CA VAL A 49 -5.34 -7.93 4.05
C VAL A 49 -4.71 -9.30 3.83
N SER A 50 -3.38 -9.35 3.78
CA SER A 50 -2.61 -10.60 3.72
C SER A 50 -1.64 -10.63 4.89
N GLU A 51 -1.36 -11.81 5.42
CA GLU A 51 -0.15 -12.02 6.20
C GLU A 51 1.07 -11.58 5.39
N LEU A 52 2.02 -10.91 6.05
CA LEU A 52 3.31 -10.53 5.48
C LEU A 52 4.37 -11.53 5.94
N THR A 53 4.97 -12.25 5.00
CA THR A 53 5.99 -13.24 5.30
C THR A 53 7.37 -12.59 5.11
N LEU A 54 8.16 -12.57 6.17
CA LEU A 54 9.48 -11.94 6.20
C LEU A 54 10.56 -12.97 6.56
N GLN A 55 11.72 -12.85 5.91
CA GLN A 55 12.97 -13.50 6.31
C GLN A 55 13.99 -12.40 6.66
N GLY A 56 14.08 -12.08 7.96
CA GLY A 56 14.75 -10.85 8.40
C GLY A 56 13.96 -9.63 7.92
N ASP A 57 14.63 -8.68 7.25
CA ASP A 57 14.02 -7.47 6.70
C ASP A 57 13.56 -7.62 5.23
N LYS A 58 13.67 -8.83 4.65
CA LYS A 58 13.28 -9.11 3.27
C LYS A 58 11.97 -9.89 3.19
N THR A 59 11.15 -9.59 2.19
CA THR A 59 9.96 -10.37 1.86
C THR A 59 10.35 -11.77 1.41
N ALA A 60 9.58 -12.75 1.85
CA ALA A 60 9.62 -14.12 1.40
C ALA A 60 8.29 -14.46 0.70
N PRO A 61 8.22 -15.54 -0.10
CA PRO A 61 6.98 -15.93 -0.74
C PRO A 61 5.83 -16.07 0.28
N PRO A 62 4.60 -15.65 -0.06
CA PRO A 62 3.47 -15.72 0.88
C PRO A 62 3.24 -17.16 1.36
N GLY A 63 3.23 -17.36 2.69
CA GLY A 63 3.01 -18.70 3.28
C GLY A 63 1.62 -19.30 3.01
N THR A 64 0.66 -18.46 2.60
CA THR A 64 -0.70 -18.86 2.26
C THR A 64 -1.21 -18.08 1.04
N HIS A 65 -2.11 -18.69 0.27
CA HIS A 65 -2.81 -18.03 -0.84
C HIS A 65 -4.04 -17.24 -0.37
N VAL A 66 -4.47 -17.45 0.89
CA VAL A 66 -5.65 -16.80 1.45
C VAL A 66 -5.38 -15.31 1.67
N VAL A 67 -6.36 -14.48 1.32
CA VAL A 67 -6.44 -13.08 1.75
C VAL A 67 -7.69 -12.89 2.60
N HIS A 68 -7.63 -11.93 3.51
CA HIS A 68 -8.76 -11.44 4.25
C HIS A 68 -9.28 -10.16 3.63
N PHE A 69 -10.55 -9.87 3.87
CA PHE A 69 -11.23 -8.73 3.31
C PHE A 69 -12.12 -8.04 4.34
N ALA A 70 -11.93 -6.74 4.47
CA ALA A 70 -12.80 -5.85 5.24
C ALA A 70 -13.76 -5.14 4.28
N GLY A 71 -15.05 -5.42 4.45
CA GLY A 71 -16.13 -4.92 3.60
C GLY A 71 -17.31 -5.88 3.56
N GLU A 72 -18.33 -5.54 2.78
CA GLU A 72 -19.42 -6.46 2.42
C GLU A 72 -18.93 -7.55 1.46
N TYR A 73 -19.61 -8.70 1.38
CA TYR A 73 -19.20 -9.76 0.46
C TYR A 73 -19.19 -9.28 -1.01
N PRO A 74 -18.07 -9.41 -1.74
CA PRO A 74 -17.96 -8.95 -3.13
C PRO A 74 -18.81 -9.73 -4.12
N CYS A 75 -19.35 -9.01 -5.09
CA CYS A 75 -20.21 -9.49 -6.16
C CYS A 75 -19.62 -9.17 -7.54
N ASP A 76 -20.18 -9.80 -8.56
CA ASP A 76 -20.02 -9.39 -9.94
C ASP A 76 -20.87 -8.14 -10.27
N HIS A 77 -20.78 -7.69 -11.52
CA HIS A 77 -21.50 -6.52 -12.03
C HIS A 77 -23.04 -6.68 -12.02
N GLU A 78 -23.54 -7.92 -11.91
CA GLU A 78 -24.97 -8.24 -11.83
C GLU A 78 -25.44 -8.42 -10.37
N GLY A 79 -24.56 -8.20 -9.38
CA GLY A 79 -24.84 -8.35 -7.96
C GLY A 79 -24.80 -9.79 -7.47
N ARG A 80 -24.31 -10.75 -8.26
CA ARG A 80 -24.13 -12.14 -7.84
C ARG A 80 -22.83 -12.29 -7.07
N PRO A 81 -22.80 -12.98 -5.91
CA PRO A 81 -21.57 -13.17 -5.13
C PRO A 81 -20.44 -13.81 -5.95
N LEU A 82 -19.20 -13.38 -5.72
CA LEU A 82 -18.01 -13.99 -6.31
C LEU A 82 -17.70 -15.34 -5.64
N GLU A 83 -18.40 -16.39 -6.09
CA GLU A 83 -18.29 -17.75 -5.54
C GLU A 83 -16.93 -18.40 -5.81
N LYS A 84 -16.31 -18.08 -6.95
CA LYS A 84 -15.06 -18.70 -7.42
C LYS A 84 -13.86 -18.53 -6.48
N ILE A 85 -13.91 -17.51 -5.63
CA ILE A 85 -12.84 -17.19 -4.67
C ILE A 85 -13.29 -17.39 -3.22
N ARG A 86 -14.50 -17.93 -2.99
CA ARG A 86 -15.07 -18.08 -1.65
C ARG A 86 -14.17 -18.95 -0.78
N HIS A 87 -13.92 -18.50 0.45
CA HIS A 87 -13.28 -19.31 1.48
C HIS A 87 -14.12 -19.32 2.76
N GLN A 88 -13.96 -18.33 3.64
CA GLN A 88 -14.72 -18.22 4.89
C GLN A 88 -15.31 -16.82 5.06
N SER A 89 -16.47 -16.74 5.71
CA SER A 89 -17.13 -15.47 6.07
C SER A 89 -17.37 -15.45 7.57
N GLN A 90 -16.43 -14.87 8.30
CA GLN A 90 -16.46 -14.73 9.74
C GLN A 90 -15.81 -13.41 10.12
N ALA A 91 -16.50 -12.63 10.95
CA ALA A 91 -15.94 -11.41 11.51
C ALA A 91 -14.78 -11.76 12.46
N ARG A 92 -13.60 -11.18 12.22
CA ARG A 92 -12.41 -11.38 13.04
C ARG A 92 -11.59 -10.09 13.10
N GLY A 93 -11.17 -9.71 14.31
CA GLY A 93 -10.17 -8.67 14.50
C GLY A 93 -8.78 -9.19 14.11
N ILE A 94 -8.03 -8.41 13.33
CA ILE A 94 -6.68 -8.76 12.90
C ILE A 94 -5.62 -7.99 13.70
N CYS A 95 -5.61 -6.66 13.62
CA CYS A 95 -4.66 -5.79 14.33
C CYS A 95 -5.21 -4.36 14.41
N ASP A 96 -4.82 -3.56 15.42
CA ASP A 96 -5.03 -2.10 15.49
C ASP A 96 -6.41 -1.61 15.01
N GLY A 97 -7.49 -2.26 15.45
CA GLY A 97 -8.88 -1.92 15.07
C GLY A 97 -9.30 -2.36 13.65
N LEU A 98 -8.40 -2.93 12.84
CA LEU A 98 -8.70 -3.56 11.55
C LEU A 98 -9.45 -4.87 11.78
N SER A 99 -10.72 -4.87 11.39
CA SER A 99 -11.59 -6.05 11.43
C SER A 99 -11.94 -6.48 10.01
N VAL A 100 -11.85 -7.78 9.75
CA VAL A 100 -12.21 -8.39 8.46
C VAL A 100 -13.47 -9.22 8.64
N SER A 101 -14.26 -9.33 7.58
CA SER A 101 -15.53 -10.08 7.58
C SER A 101 -15.47 -11.32 6.70
N HIS A 102 -14.55 -11.33 5.74
CA HIS A 102 -14.46 -12.35 4.71
C HIS A 102 -13.00 -12.75 4.49
N SER A 103 -12.82 -13.93 3.91
CA SER A 103 -11.57 -14.39 3.35
C SER A 103 -11.81 -15.03 2.01
N PHE A 104 -10.80 -14.94 1.14
CA PHE A 104 -10.83 -15.45 -0.21
C PHE A 104 -9.60 -16.31 -0.49
N SER A 105 -9.79 -17.31 -1.35
CA SER A 105 -8.72 -18.18 -1.82
C SER A 105 -8.81 -18.33 -3.33
N SER A 106 -7.78 -17.87 -4.03
CA SER A 106 -7.56 -18.06 -5.45
C SER A 106 -6.11 -18.47 -5.59
N LYS A 107 -5.87 -19.73 -5.95
CA LYS A 107 -4.52 -20.27 -6.10
C LYS A 107 -4.22 -20.42 -7.60
N PRO A 108 -3.26 -19.66 -8.16
CA PRO A 108 -2.71 -19.94 -9.49
C PRO A 108 -1.99 -21.29 -9.50
N ALA A 109 -1.83 -21.91 -10.67
CA ALA A 109 -1.20 -23.23 -10.79
C ALA A 109 0.21 -23.30 -10.16
N GLY A 110 0.99 -22.20 -10.23
CA GLY A 110 2.32 -22.07 -9.62
C GLY A 110 2.34 -21.45 -8.22
N GLY A 111 1.19 -21.12 -7.63
CA GLY A 111 1.13 -20.24 -6.46
C GLY A 111 1.41 -18.78 -6.82
N TYR A 112 1.73 -17.96 -5.82
CA TYR A 112 2.15 -16.57 -6.01
C TYR A 112 3.66 -16.49 -5.79
N ALA A 113 4.38 -15.85 -6.72
CA ALA A 113 5.82 -15.65 -6.64
C ALA A 113 6.21 -14.75 -5.46
N ASP A 114 5.45 -13.68 -5.23
CA ASP A 114 5.70 -12.68 -4.20
C ASP A 114 4.38 -12.05 -3.67
N HIS A 115 4.51 -11.10 -2.74
CA HIS A 115 3.35 -10.39 -2.21
C HIS A 115 2.70 -9.44 -3.22
N TYR A 116 3.46 -8.93 -4.19
CA TYR A 116 2.93 -8.08 -5.26
C TYR A 116 1.92 -8.86 -6.11
N GLU A 117 2.32 -10.02 -6.63
CA GLU A 117 1.48 -10.84 -7.51
C GLU A 117 0.19 -11.25 -6.80
N LYS A 118 0.30 -11.66 -5.53
CA LYS A 118 -0.85 -12.00 -4.69
C LYS A 118 -1.81 -10.83 -4.57
N MET A 119 -1.36 -9.67 -4.08
CA MET A 119 -2.25 -8.54 -3.78
C MET A 119 -2.82 -7.90 -5.05
N ALA A 120 -2.00 -7.75 -6.11
CA ALA A 120 -2.46 -7.23 -7.40
C ALA A 120 -3.51 -8.15 -8.04
N THR A 121 -3.35 -9.47 -7.94
CA THR A 121 -4.34 -10.44 -8.44
C THR A 121 -5.68 -10.28 -7.76
N TYR A 122 -5.71 -10.24 -6.42
CA TYR A 122 -6.97 -10.05 -5.69
C TYR A 122 -7.59 -8.68 -5.93
N ALA A 123 -6.79 -7.62 -5.97
CA ALA A 123 -7.27 -6.29 -6.29
C ALA A 123 -7.93 -6.26 -7.68
N ALA A 124 -7.31 -6.90 -8.69
CA ALA A 124 -7.87 -7.00 -10.03
C ALA A 124 -9.18 -7.81 -10.08
N ILE A 125 -9.25 -8.93 -9.34
CA ILE A 125 -10.48 -9.75 -9.26
C ILE A 125 -11.66 -8.92 -8.72
N LEU A 126 -11.44 -8.11 -7.69
CA LEU A 126 -12.47 -7.28 -7.06
C LEU A 126 -12.80 -6.03 -7.89
N ALA A 127 -11.79 -5.37 -8.45
CA ALA A 127 -11.94 -4.12 -9.19
C ALA A 127 -12.60 -4.32 -10.56
N LYS A 128 -12.39 -5.46 -11.22
CA LYS A 128 -12.90 -5.69 -12.58
C LYS A 128 -14.43 -5.58 -12.69
N PRO A 129 -15.24 -6.22 -11.83
CA PRO A 129 -16.68 -5.98 -11.82
C PRO A 129 -17.07 -4.53 -11.53
N ALA A 130 -16.34 -3.82 -10.67
CA ALA A 130 -16.62 -2.44 -10.35
C ALA A 130 -16.37 -1.50 -11.54
N ALA A 131 -15.28 -1.73 -12.28
CA ALA A 131 -14.92 -1.00 -13.49
C ALA A 131 -15.93 -1.20 -14.65
N MET A 132 -16.68 -2.31 -14.64
CA MET A 132 -17.79 -2.53 -15.59
C MET A 132 -19.01 -1.65 -15.30
N ILE A 133 -19.20 -1.25 -14.04
CA ILE A 133 -20.30 -0.37 -13.61
C ILE A 133 -19.88 1.10 -13.75
N ASP A 134 -18.66 1.42 -13.31
CA ASP A 134 -18.10 2.77 -13.35
C ASP A 134 -16.64 2.70 -13.82
N ALA A 135 -16.37 3.14 -15.04
CA ALA A 135 -15.02 3.09 -15.62
C ALA A 135 -14.02 4.05 -14.94
N THR A 136 -14.48 4.95 -14.06
CA THR A 136 -13.62 5.91 -13.36
C THR A 136 -13.00 5.35 -12.09
N VAL A 137 -13.49 4.20 -11.58
CA VAL A 137 -12.96 3.61 -10.35
C VAL A 137 -11.68 2.81 -10.60
N THR A 138 -10.75 2.86 -9.65
CA THR A 138 -9.48 2.15 -9.73
C THR A 138 -9.01 1.64 -8.36
N ALA A 139 -8.27 0.53 -8.37
CA ALA A 139 -7.56 0.01 -7.20
C ALA A 139 -6.21 0.73 -6.95
N THR A 140 -5.78 1.56 -7.89
CA THR A 140 -4.52 2.33 -7.84
C THR A 140 -4.79 3.84 -7.79
N PRO A 141 -5.34 4.37 -6.67
CA PRO A 141 -5.72 5.77 -6.58
C PRO A 141 -4.52 6.73 -6.45
N PHE A 142 -3.28 6.24 -6.38
CA PHE A 142 -2.08 7.02 -6.09
C PHE A 142 -2.26 7.90 -4.83
N PRO A 143 -2.51 7.28 -3.67
CA PRO A 143 -2.81 8.03 -2.47
C PRO A 143 -1.60 8.88 -2.08
N VAL A 144 -1.88 10.08 -1.56
CA VAL A 144 -0.85 10.89 -0.91
C VAL A 144 -0.46 10.18 0.38
N VAL A 145 0.76 9.64 0.41
CA VAL A 145 1.33 9.03 1.61
C VAL A 145 1.93 10.16 2.45
N ALA A 146 1.30 10.44 3.60
CA ALA A 146 1.85 11.36 4.58
C ALA A 146 3.07 10.71 5.26
N GLU A 147 4.10 11.50 5.53
CA GLU A 147 5.18 11.07 6.42
C GLU A 147 4.72 11.14 7.87
N ASP A 148 5.31 10.29 8.71
CA ASP A 148 5.14 10.43 10.16
C ASP A 148 5.92 11.67 10.62
N PRO A 149 5.24 12.69 11.20
CA PRO A 149 5.89 13.92 11.64
C PRO A 149 6.97 13.69 12.70
N ASN A 150 6.95 12.55 13.40
CA ASN A 150 7.98 12.20 14.38
C ASN A 150 9.26 11.68 13.72
N THR A 151 9.21 11.27 12.45
CA THR A 151 10.35 10.71 11.74
C THR A 151 10.84 11.58 10.58
N SER A 152 10.12 12.65 10.24
CA SER A 152 10.44 13.47 9.07
C SER A 152 9.88 14.89 9.15
N VAL A 153 10.62 15.83 8.56
CA VAL A 153 10.24 17.24 8.43
C VAL A 153 9.30 17.48 7.24
N PHE A 154 9.20 16.53 6.31
CA PHE A 154 8.34 16.65 5.14
C PHE A 154 6.88 16.30 5.45
N ARG A 155 5.93 16.97 4.78
CA ARG A 155 4.49 16.66 4.91
C ARG A 155 4.07 15.43 4.11
N TYR A 156 4.86 15.04 3.13
CA TYR A 156 4.59 13.94 2.22
C TYR A 156 5.86 13.18 1.94
N VAL A 157 5.73 11.90 1.60
CA VAL A 157 6.88 11.03 1.33
C VAL A 157 7.75 11.58 0.22
N ASP A 158 9.06 11.63 0.47
CA ASP A 158 10.04 11.94 -0.55
C ASP A 158 10.15 10.80 -1.59
N THR A 159 9.36 10.92 -2.64
CA THR A 159 9.41 10.03 -3.81
C THR A 159 10.47 10.46 -4.82
N ALA A 160 10.98 11.70 -4.73
CA ALA A 160 11.98 12.22 -5.65
C ALA A 160 13.33 11.53 -5.46
N SER A 161 13.80 11.40 -4.22
CA SER A 161 15.04 10.69 -3.91
C SER A 161 14.98 9.22 -4.31
N SER A 162 13.83 8.58 -4.07
CA SER A 162 13.59 7.19 -4.46
C SER A 162 13.62 6.99 -5.98
N ARG A 163 13.06 7.94 -6.75
CA ARG A 163 13.05 7.90 -8.22
C ARG A 163 14.43 8.19 -8.82
N ALA A 164 15.17 9.11 -8.21
CA ALA A 164 16.53 9.46 -8.62
C ALA A 164 17.59 8.44 -8.15
N GLY A 165 17.22 7.47 -7.31
CA GLY A 165 18.15 6.46 -6.80
C GLY A 165 19.15 7.00 -5.77
N ILE A 166 18.80 8.09 -5.08
CA ILE A 166 19.68 8.80 -4.13
C ILE A 166 19.16 8.74 -2.69
N SER A 167 18.23 7.83 -2.37
CA SER A 167 17.67 7.70 -1.01
C SER A 167 18.74 7.57 0.07
N ASP A 168 19.80 6.77 -0.17
CA ASP A 168 20.90 6.58 0.79
C ASP A 168 21.71 7.87 1.03
N ILE A 169 21.82 8.74 0.02
CA ILE A 169 22.48 10.03 0.14
C ILE A 169 21.58 11.00 0.90
N ASN A 170 20.27 11.00 0.60
CA ASN A 170 19.30 11.85 1.26
C ASN A 170 19.16 11.53 2.76
N GLU A 171 19.22 10.24 3.12
CA GLU A 171 19.24 9.80 4.52
C GLU A 171 20.43 10.35 5.32
N ARG A 172 21.58 10.58 4.67
CA ARG A 172 22.75 11.18 5.34
C ARG A 172 22.53 12.63 5.77
N LEU A 173 21.62 13.35 5.10
CA LEU A 173 21.29 14.74 5.41
C LEU A 173 20.30 14.85 6.59
N ALA A 174 19.60 13.77 6.95
CA ALA A 174 18.50 13.79 7.90
C ALA A 174 18.91 14.03 9.38
N SER A 175 20.21 14.05 9.69
CA SER A 175 20.73 14.20 11.06
C SER A 175 21.47 15.52 11.29
N ASP A 176 21.61 16.36 10.26
CA ASP A 176 22.36 17.59 10.36
C ASP A 176 21.42 18.76 10.70
N ARG A 177 21.72 19.53 11.75
CA ARG A 177 21.04 20.82 11.98
C ARG A 177 21.88 21.92 11.37
N VAL A 178 21.32 22.68 10.42
CA VAL A 178 22.05 23.75 9.73
C VAL A 178 21.67 25.12 10.28
N GLY A 179 22.65 25.85 10.80
CA GLY A 179 22.51 27.27 11.14
C GLY A 179 22.95 28.16 9.97
N ILE A 180 22.06 29.04 9.50
CA ILE A 180 22.37 30.02 8.44
C ILE A 180 22.38 31.42 9.06
N VAL A 181 23.53 32.11 9.00
CA VAL A 181 23.68 33.49 9.49
C VAL A 181 23.72 34.44 8.31
N GLY A 182 22.62 35.18 8.13
CA GLY A 182 22.42 36.11 7.02
C GLY A 182 21.67 35.48 5.84
N LEU A 183 20.61 36.16 5.40
CA LEU A 183 19.72 35.71 4.30
C LEU A 183 19.82 36.63 3.07
N GLY A 184 21.01 37.16 2.79
CA GLY A 184 21.32 37.82 1.50
C GLY A 184 21.50 36.78 0.38
N GLY A 185 22.00 37.18 -0.79
CA GLY A 185 22.02 36.31 -1.99
C GLY A 185 22.58 34.90 -1.80
N THR A 186 23.73 34.76 -1.13
CA THR A 186 24.34 33.44 -0.85
C THR A 186 23.55 32.66 0.20
N GLY A 187 23.07 33.33 1.26
CA GLY A 187 22.31 32.70 2.33
C GLY A 187 20.95 32.19 1.86
N SER A 188 20.25 32.96 1.04
CA SER A 188 18.99 32.54 0.42
C SER A 188 19.18 31.38 -0.55
N TYR A 189 20.28 31.35 -1.30
CA TYR A 189 20.60 30.25 -2.21
C TYR A 189 20.83 28.93 -1.47
N ILE A 190 21.59 28.97 -0.36
CA ILE A 190 21.82 27.79 0.48
C ILE A 190 20.53 27.35 1.16
N LEU A 191 19.73 28.28 1.69
CA LEU A 191 18.45 27.97 2.33
C LEU A 191 17.49 27.26 1.37
N ASP A 192 17.39 27.71 0.11
CA ASP A 192 16.53 27.09 -0.89
C ASP A 192 16.91 25.62 -1.18
N LEU A 193 18.20 25.30 -1.17
CA LEU A 193 18.67 23.93 -1.36
C LEU A 193 18.44 23.07 -0.10
N VAL A 194 18.80 23.59 1.08
CA VAL A 194 18.68 22.86 2.35
C VAL A 194 17.22 22.61 2.73
N ALA A 195 16.31 23.56 2.47
CA ALA A 195 14.88 23.40 2.76
C ALA A 195 14.20 22.26 1.97
N LYS A 196 14.86 21.73 0.95
CA LYS A 196 14.40 20.60 0.12
C LYS A 196 15.02 19.27 0.54
N THR A 197 15.79 19.27 1.62
CA THR A 197 16.47 18.10 2.19
C THR A 197 15.90 17.80 3.58
N PRO A 198 16.06 16.58 4.12
CA PRO A 198 15.45 16.16 5.39
C PRO A 198 16.14 16.71 6.65
N VAL A 199 16.87 17.83 6.51
CA VAL A 199 17.63 18.57 7.54
C VAL A 199 16.69 19.21 8.57
#